data_AF-A0A1M6L4Z9-F1
#
_entry.id   AF-A0A1M6L4Z9-F1
#
_cell.length_a   1.000
_cell.length_b   1.000
_cell.length_c   1.000
_cell.angle_alpha   90.00
_cell.angle_beta   90.00
_cell.angle_gamma   90.00
#
_symmetry.space_group_name_H-M   'P 1'
#
loop_
_entity.id
_entity.type
_entity.pdbx_description
1 polymer ?
#
loop_
_entity_poly.entity_id
_entity_poly.type
_entity_poly.pdbx_seq_one_letter_code
_entity_poly.pdbx_strand_id
1 'polypeptide(L)'
;MMPTHSSEEWTKAHIQVNDNLNRLLGALRDYGYNPNLHISYDREEHHLQVDPAILNKHPDIKMLFLDYLSACRERDAALDKIQQLPKMDLGFQQQP
;
A
#
# COMPACT_ATOMS: atom_id res chain seq x y z
N MET A 1 15.86 -13.77 -19.49
CA MET A 1 14.43 -13.64 -19.14
C MET A 1 14.32 -12.50 -18.15
N MET A 2 13.57 -11.45 -18.49
CA MET A 2 13.34 -10.30 -17.59
C MET A 2 12.56 -10.77 -16.35
N PRO A 3 12.74 -10.14 -15.17
CA PRO A 3 12.08 -10.58 -13.94
C PRO A 3 10.63 -10.08 -13.92
N THR A 4 9.75 -10.76 -14.66
CA THR A 4 8.29 -10.54 -14.63
C THR A 4 7.72 -10.74 -13.23
N HIS A 5 8.28 -11.67 -12.45
CA HIS A 5 7.80 -12.00 -11.11
C HIS A 5 7.78 -10.82 -10.14
N SER A 6 8.82 -9.98 -10.09
CA SER A 6 8.87 -8.87 -9.13
C SER A 6 7.87 -7.75 -9.46
N SER A 7 7.59 -7.53 -10.74
CA SER A 7 6.57 -6.57 -11.19
C SER A 7 5.15 -7.07 -10.91
N GLU A 8 4.91 -8.38 -11.04
CA GLU A 8 3.64 -9.01 -10.68
C GLU A 8 3.38 -8.97 -9.16
N GLU A 9 4.41 -9.21 -8.35
CA GLU A 9 4.34 -9.12 -6.88
C GLU A 9 3.94 -7.71 -6.43
N TRP A 10 4.59 -6.67 -6.99
CA TRP A 10 4.24 -5.28 -6.69
C TRP A 10 2.80 -4.95 -7.11
N THR A 11 2.39 -5.38 -8.31
CA THR A 11 1.03 -5.12 -8.83
C THR A 11 -0.03 -5.77 -7.92
N LYS A 12 0.20 -7.02 -7.53
CA LYS A 12 -0.68 -7.74 -6.61
C LYS A 12 -0.79 -7.04 -5.25
N ALA A 13 0.34 -6.66 -4.66
CA ALA A 13 0.36 -5.96 -3.38
C ALA A 13 -0.35 -4.60 -3.48
N HIS A 14 -0.15 -3.87 -4.59
CA HIS A 14 -0.83 -2.60 -4.85
C HIS A 14 -2.35 -2.74 -4.95
N ILE A 15 -2.85 -3.77 -5.64
CA ILE A 15 -4.29 -4.08 -5.68
C ILE A 15 -4.81 -4.35 -4.26
N GLN A 16 -4.08 -5.12 -3.48
CA GLN A 16 -4.46 -5.49 -2.12
C GLN A 16 -4.51 -4.29 -1.16
N VAL A 17 -3.61 -3.31 -1.34
CA VAL A 17 -3.69 -2.01 -0.64
C VAL A 17 -5.01 -1.32 -0.95
N ASN A 18 -5.39 -1.23 -2.23
CA ASN A 18 -6.62 -0.54 -2.65
C ASN A 18 -7.89 -1.26 -2.14
N ASP A 19 -7.90 -2.59 -2.16
CA ASP A 19 -9.02 -3.37 -1.64
C ASP A 19 -9.19 -3.18 -0.13
N ASN A 20 -8.10 -3.28 0.64
CA ASN A 20 -8.15 -3.06 2.08
C ASN A 20 -8.52 -1.62 2.43
N LEU A 21 -8.05 -0.64 1.65
CA LEU A 21 -8.44 0.75 1.79
C LEU A 21 -9.95 0.93 1.58
N ASN A 22 -10.50 0.41 0.48
CA ASN A 22 -11.93 0.52 0.21
C ASN A 22 -12.78 -0.14 1.31
N ARG A 23 -12.35 -1.28 1.83
CA ARG A 23 -13.02 -1.97 2.95
C ARG A 23 -12.97 -1.13 4.23
N LEU A 24 -11.82 -0.53 4.54
CA LEU A 24 -11.65 0.35 5.71
C LEU A 24 -12.55 1.60 5.60
N LEU A 25 -12.57 2.25 4.44
CA LEU A 25 -13.44 3.41 4.20
C LEU A 25 -14.93 3.06 4.27
N GLY A 26 -15.30 1.88 3.75
CA GLY A 26 -16.65 1.34 3.86
C GLY A 26 -17.04 1.14 5.32
N ALA A 27 -16.23 0.41 6.08
CA ALA A 27 -16.48 0.15 7.50
C ALA A 27 -16.62 1.46 8.31
N LEU A 28 -15.75 2.44 8.08
CA LEU A 28 -15.87 3.76 8.73
C LEU A 28 -17.23 4.42 8.45
N ARG A 29 -17.69 4.40 7.21
CA ARG A 29 -19.01 4.94 6.84
C ARG A 29 -20.15 4.15 7.46
N ASP A 30 -20.05 2.83 7.52
CA ASP A 30 -21.07 1.96 8.12
C ASP A 30 -21.26 2.24 9.62
N TYR A 31 -20.18 2.60 10.32
CA TYR A 31 -20.22 3.07 11.71
C TYR A 31 -20.61 4.56 11.87
N GLY A 32 -20.93 5.24 10.77
CA GLY A 32 -21.37 6.64 10.76
C GLY A 32 -20.24 7.68 10.82
N TYR A 33 -18.99 7.26 10.65
CA TYR A 33 -17.85 8.18 10.59
C TYR A 33 -17.70 8.77 9.19
N ASN A 34 -17.34 10.05 9.11
CA ASN A 34 -16.89 10.66 7.86
C ASN A 34 -15.38 10.39 7.68
N PRO A 35 -14.95 9.56 6.70
CA PRO A 35 -13.55 9.20 6.56
C PRO A 35 -12.62 10.42 6.40
N ASN A 36 -13.08 11.49 5.72
CA ASN A 36 -12.28 12.70 5.51
C ASN A 36 -11.91 13.44 6.79
N LEU A 37 -12.63 13.19 7.90
CA LEU A 37 -12.37 13.82 9.20
C LEU A 37 -11.53 12.93 10.14
N HIS A 38 -11.48 11.63 9.85
CA HIS A 38 -10.90 10.63 10.72
C HIS A 38 -9.71 9.91 10.10
N ILE A 39 -9.33 10.34 8.90
CA ILE A 39 -8.20 9.83 8.17
C ILE A 39 -7.29 10.99 7.81
N SER A 40 -6.02 10.84 8.14
CA SER A 40 -4.93 11.72 7.71
C SER A 40 -3.86 10.90 7.01
N TYR A 41 -2.90 11.56 6.38
CA TYR A 41 -1.69 10.91 5.89
C TYR A 41 -0.57 11.07 6.93
N ASP A 42 0.37 10.13 6.95
CA ASP A 42 1.63 10.30 7.68
C ASP A 42 2.47 11.44 7.09
N ARG A 43 3.55 11.83 7.78
CA ARG A 43 4.39 12.97 7.39
C ARG A 43 5.07 12.80 6.03
N GLU A 44 5.16 11.56 5.55
CA GLU A 44 5.77 11.22 4.28
C GLU A 44 4.70 11.10 3.17
N GLU A 45 3.41 11.23 3.50
CA GLU A 45 2.24 11.09 2.62
C GLU A 45 2.06 9.69 2.01
N HIS A 46 2.73 8.67 2.55
CA HIS A 46 2.72 7.31 2.00
C HIS A 46 1.67 6.41 2.67
N HIS A 47 1.27 6.72 3.91
CA HIS A 47 0.33 5.88 4.66
C HIS A 47 -0.82 6.67 5.26
N LEU A 48 -2.00 6.06 5.26
CA LEU A 48 -3.16 6.57 5.96
C LEU A 48 -3.01 6.30 7.46
N GLN A 49 -3.42 7.27 8.26
CA GLN A 49 -3.58 7.18 9.69
C GLN A 49 -5.06 7.32 10.00
N VAL A 50 -5.58 6.45 10.87
CA VAL A 50 -6.96 6.52 11.35
C VAL A 50 -6.95 7.00 12.80
N ASP A 51 -7.95 7.79 13.19
CA ASP A 51 -8.14 8.24 14.56
C ASP A 51 -8.05 7.06 15.57
N PRO A 52 -7.08 7.07 16.50
CA PRO A 52 -6.90 6.00 17.48
C PRO A 52 -8.15 5.71 18.33
N ALA A 53 -9.01 6.70 18.57
CA ALA A 53 -10.24 6.51 19.32
C ALA A 53 -11.20 5.55 18.60
N ILE A 54 -11.24 5.62 17.27
CA ILE A 54 -12.07 4.72 16.44
C ILE A 54 -11.47 3.31 16.46
N LEU A 55 -10.15 3.18 16.27
CA LEU A 55 -9.46 1.89 16.27
C LEU A 55 -9.60 1.15 17.61
N ASN A 56 -9.65 1.89 18.72
CA ASN A 56 -9.85 1.29 20.04
C ASN A 56 -11.31 0.90 20.30
N LYS A 57 -12.26 1.61 19.69
CA LYS A 57 -13.69 1.36 19.87
C LYS A 57 -14.21 0.21 19.01
N HIS A 58 -13.66 0.05 17.81
CA HIS A 58 -14.14 -0.90 16.79
C HIS A 58 -13.01 -1.86 16.38
N PRO A 59 -12.95 -3.06 16.98
CA PRO A 59 -11.87 -4.03 16.73
C PRO A 59 -11.78 -4.50 15.27
N ASP A 60 -12.91 -4.54 14.56
CA ASP A 60 -12.99 -4.90 13.16
C ASP A 60 -12.39 -3.82 12.24
N ILE A 61 -12.67 -2.53 12.49
CA ILE A 61 -11.99 -1.42 11.81
C ILE A 61 -10.48 -1.50 12.07
N LYS A 62 -10.08 -1.82 13.31
CA LYS A 62 -8.67 -2.01 13.64
C LYS A 62 -8.03 -3.14 12.86
N MET A 63 -8.71 -4.27 12.69
CA MET A 63 -8.21 -5.38 11.87
C MET A 63 -8.04 -4.95 10.41
N LEU A 64 -9.04 -4.29 9.82
CA LEU A 64 -8.96 -3.76 8.45
C LEU A 64 -7.81 -2.77 8.28
N PHE A 65 -7.57 -1.93 9.27
CA PHE A 65 -6.46 -0.98 9.27
C PHE A 65 -5.10 -1.70 9.35
N LEU A 66 -4.97 -2.74 10.17
CA LEU A 66 -3.74 -3.54 10.24
C LEU A 66 -3.48 -4.31 8.93
N ASP A 67 -4.53 -4.85 8.30
CA ASP A 67 -4.45 -5.51 6.99
C ASP A 67 -4.00 -4.53 5.89
N TYR A 68 -4.52 -3.31 5.91
CA TYR A 68 -4.06 -2.22 5.04
C TYR A 68 -2.56 -1.93 5.24
N LEU A 69 -2.11 -1.78 6.49
CA LEU A 69 -0.69 -1.52 6.80
C LEU A 69 0.23 -2.71 6.42
N SER A 70 -0.27 -3.94 6.48
CA SER A 70 0.48 -5.11 5.99
C SER A 70 0.67 -5.04 4.47
N ALA A 71 -0.42 -4.74 3.74
CA ALA A 71 -0.38 -4.64 2.29
C ALA A 71 0.55 -3.50 1.80
N CYS A 72 0.57 -2.36 2.49
CA CYS A 72 1.52 -1.29 2.18
C CYS A 72 2.97 -1.73 2.34
N ARG A 73 3.29 -2.42 3.44
CA ARG A 73 4.65 -2.96 3.69
C ARG A 73 5.07 -3.97 2.63
N GLU A 74 4.16 -4.84 2.19
CA GLU A 74 4.43 -5.81 1.11
C GLU A 74 4.67 -5.12 -0.23
N ARG A 75 3.88 -4.09 -0.56
CA ARG A 75 4.06 -3.28 -1.78
C ARG A 75 5.41 -2.58 -1.77
N ASP A 76 5.76 -1.95 -0.65
CA ASP A 76 7.00 -1.18 -0.54
C ASP A 76 8.23 -2.10 -0.59
N ALA A 77 8.17 -3.27 0.06
CA ALA A 77 9.20 -4.30 -0.06
C ALA A 77 9.34 -4.84 -1.50
N ALA A 78 8.23 -4.99 -2.24
CA ALA A 78 8.28 -5.37 -3.64
C ALA A 78 8.90 -4.27 -4.51
N LEU A 79 8.60 -3.00 -4.21
CA LEU A 79 9.18 -1.84 -4.90
C LEU A 79 10.69 -1.76 -4.67
N ASP A 80 11.16 -1.94 -3.44
CA ASP A 80 12.59 -1.95 -3.11
C ASP A 80 13.35 -3.04 -3.88
N LYS A 81 12.76 -4.24 -3.99
CA LYS A 81 13.35 -5.33 -4.80
C LYS A 81 13.48 -4.93 -6.27
N ILE A 82 12.46 -4.27 -6.83
CA ILE A 82 12.51 -3.79 -8.23
C ILE A 82 13.60 -2.73 -8.39
N GLN A 83 13.73 -1.79 -7.45
CA GLN A 83 14.73 -0.71 -7.51
C GLN A 83 16.16 -1.22 -7.37
N GLN A 84 16.37 -2.32 -6.64
CA GLN A 84 17.67 -2.98 -6.49
C GLN A 84 18.08 -3.84 -7.69
N LEU A 85 17.16 -4.12 -8.63
CA LEU A 85 17.55 -4.80 -9.87
C LEU A 85 18.53 -3.89 -10.63
N PRO A 86 19.69 -4.43 -11.05
CA PRO A 86 20.60 -3.65 -11.87
C PRO A 86 19.83 -3.21 -13.11
N LYS A 87 19.80 -1.90 -13.35
CA LYS A 87 19.37 -1.35 -14.64
C LYS A 87 20.32 -1.94 -15.67
N MET A 88 19.98 -3.10 -16.24
CA MET A 88 20.79 -3.71 -17.28
C MET A 88 21.04 -2.63 -18.32
N ASP A 89 22.33 -2.38 -18.57
CA ASP A 89 22.85 -1.55 -19.65
C ASP A 89 21.94 -1.68 -20.86
N LEU A 90 21.15 -0.63 -21.12
CA LEU A 90 20.41 -0.49 -22.37
C LEU A 90 21.49 -0.33 -23.42
N GLY A 91 21.94 -1.45 -23.98
CA GLY A 91 23.10 -1.56 -24.86
C GLY A 91 23.04 -0.67 -26.09
N PHE A 92 23.28 0.62 -25.91
CA PHE A 92 23.79 1.51 -26.94
C PHE A 92 25.29 1.23 -27.03
N GLN A 93 25.64 0.06 -27.56
CA GLN A 93 26.95 -0.10 -28.18
C GLN A 93 27.00 0.97 -29.27
N GLN A 94 27.76 2.04 -29.00
CA GLN A 94 28.19 2.97 -30.04
C GLN A 94 28.86 2.12 -31.12
N GLN A 95 28.15 1.91 -32.23
CA GLN A 95 28.73 1.31 -33.42
C GLN A 95 29.82 2.25 -33.95
N PRO A 96 30.91 1.69 -34.50
CA PRO A 96 32.16 2.38 -34.79
C PRO A 96 32.04 3.52 -35.82
#